data_AF-A0A8T5PZP2-F1
#
_entry.id   AF-A0A8T5PZP2-F1
#
_cell.length_a   1.000
_cell.length_b   1.000
_cell.length_c   1.000
_cell.angle_alpha   90.00
_cell.angle_beta   90.00
_cell.angle_gamma   90.00
#
_symmetry.space_group_name_H-M   'P 1'
#
loop_
_entity.id
_entity.type
_entity.pdbx_description
1 polymer ?
#
loop_
_entity_poly.entity_id
_entity_poly.type
_entity_poly.pdbx_seq_one_letter_code
_entity_poly.pdbx_strand_id
1 'polypeptide(L)'
;QYAGVYYNEHARINNHGVDCDNDVTGVICYYCGTGNYEDWNTKIQAKHWYTLCNYWDGTSTKMSLFNGTVNVENITRLDCPHLNLNPFLDFFSVGTNTNTLVLDNYREFNYTSIGERGVSAHDYTPPVLSDYNCTSCDPPNGDNQSPYETYDTTPTFSFNTNENAYCRIGDKNLNWSSMNSSRDCDTGEGTTGPHICTLDPSDELKLTPTDYVYISCRNGYYSENTTSSSGPLEISIGQVQYNASIAIEEGITISIPSATIYSDQQVYVRTVSNNQSLAVFDKVALYGTQRWAFNYVSLPNESSIGTFYNLSPVFYFLEMINLTKTEISRQVSSLINNTRT
;
A
#
# COMPACT_ATOMS: atom_id res chain seq x y z
N GLN A 1 9.52 -16.91 31.62
CA GLN A 1 10.34 -18.02 31.08
C GLN A 1 10.21 -19.19 32.02
N TYR A 2 9.47 -20.22 31.64
CA TYR A 2 9.50 -21.51 32.33
C TYR A 2 9.54 -22.57 31.23
N ALA A 3 10.65 -23.32 31.17
CA ALA A 3 10.73 -24.55 30.40
C ALA A 3 10.54 -25.70 31.39
N GLY A 4 9.44 -26.42 31.26
CA GLY A 4 9.24 -27.70 31.95
C GLY A 4 9.49 -28.82 30.94
N VAL A 5 10.48 -29.67 31.22
CA VAL A 5 10.73 -30.89 30.44
C VAL A 5 10.38 -32.08 31.32
N TYR A 6 9.55 -33.00 30.81
CA TYR A 6 9.33 -34.32 31.43
C TYR A 6 10.11 -35.36 30.62
N TYR A 7 10.87 -36.20 31.32
CA TYR A 7 11.62 -37.29 30.72
C TYR A 7 10.96 -38.64 31.02
N ASN A 8 11.05 -39.55 30.06
CA ASN A 8 11.08 -40.98 30.33
C ASN A 8 12.53 -41.39 30.59
N GLU A 9 12.75 -42.38 31.45
CA GLU A 9 14.05 -42.79 31.96
C GLU A 9 15.00 -43.16 30.79
N HIS A 10 16.26 -42.71 30.83
CA HIS A 10 17.39 -42.97 29.89
C HIS A 10 17.92 -41.83 28.98
N ALA A 11 17.93 -40.56 29.43
CA ALA A 11 18.79 -39.52 28.81
C ALA A 11 19.69 -38.85 29.85
N ARG A 12 20.99 -38.69 29.56
CA ARG A 12 21.95 -37.90 30.37
C ARG A 12 22.35 -36.64 29.61
N ILE A 13 22.39 -35.50 30.30
CA ILE A 13 22.86 -34.21 29.77
C ILE A 13 24.25 -33.92 30.34
N ASN A 14 25.19 -33.53 29.46
CA ASN A 14 26.44 -32.85 29.85
C ASN A 14 26.45 -31.43 29.26
N ASN A 15 27.21 -30.51 29.87
CA ASN A 15 27.22 -29.05 29.63
C ASN A 15 27.59 -28.56 28.20
N HIS A 16 27.66 -29.41 27.19
CA HIS A 16 28.01 -29.02 25.81
C HIS A 16 27.08 -29.55 24.70
N GLY A 17 25.88 -30.05 25.03
CA GLY A 17 24.87 -30.42 24.03
C GLY A 17 24.17 -31.74 24.33
N VAL A 18 23.04 -31.95 23.68
CA VAL A 18 22.27 -33.20 23.74
C VAL A 18 22.85 -34.17 22.72
N ASP A 19 23.39 -35.30 23.20
CA ASP A 19 23.81 -36.41 22.34
C ASP A 19 22.61 -37.37 22.23
N CYS A 20 22.07 -37.54 21.03
CA CYS A 20 20.96 -38.45 20.76
C CYS A 20 21.52 -39.76 20.20
N ASP A 21 21.48 -40.84 20.98
CA ASP A 21 21.76 -42.18 20.49
C ASP A 21 20.74 -42.60 19.40
N ASN A 22 21.20 -43.41 18.45
CA ASN A 22 20.55 -43.71 17.16
C ASN A 22 19.20 -44.47 17.20
N ASP A 23 18.52 -44.59 18.35
CA ASP A 23 17.29 -45.38 18.49
C ASP A 23 16.10 -44.60 19.07
N VAL A 24 16.05 -43.28 18.88
CA VAL A 24 14.87 -42.46 19.25
C VAL A 24 13.97 -42.22 18.04
N THR A 25 12.93 -43.03 17.87
CA THR A 25 11.82 -42.72 16.96
C THR A 25 10.90 -41.66 17.57
N GLY A 26 11.11 -40.41 17.13
CA GLY A 26 10.15 -39.31 17.27
C GLY A 26 10.42 -38.39 18.46
N VAL A 27 10.99 -37.22 18.18
CA VAL A 27 10.96 -36.07 19.09
C VAL A 27 10.06 -35.01 18.46
N ILE A 28 9.01 -34.60 19.15
CA ILE A 28 8.20 -33.44 18.76
C ILE A 28 8.72 -32.24 19.54
N CYS A 29 9.42 -31.35 18.86
CA CYS A 29 9.81 -30.05 19.41
C CYS A 29 8.79 -28.99 19.01
N TYR A 30 8.21 -28.30 19.98
CA TYR A 30 7.43 -27.08 19.73
C TYR A 30 8.31 -25.87 20.09
N TYR A 31 8.42 -24.91 19.17
CA TYR A 31 8.97 -23.59 19.46
C TYR A 31 7.91 -22.54 19.12
N CYS A 32 7.40 -21.83 20.13
CA CYS A 32 6.59 -20.63 19.95
C CYS A 32 7.38 -19.45 20.51
N GLY A 33 8.02 -18.69 19.63
CA GLY A 33 8.68 -17.43 19.97
C GLY A 33 8.82 -16.55 18.74
N THR A 34 8.44 -15.28 18.86
CA THR A 34 8.68 -14.24 17.85
C THR A 34 10.08 -13.69 18.03
N GLY A 35 11.05 -14.15 17.23
CA GLY A 35 12.43 -13.66 17.25
C GLY A 35 13.15 -13.98 15.94
N ASN A 36 13.97 -13.05 15.47
CA ASN A 36 14.64 -13.07 14.16
C ASN A 36 15.54 -14.30 13.98
N TYR A 37 15.45 -14.91 12.80
CA TYR A 37 16.17 -16.12 12.39
C TYR A 37 17.63 -15.80 12.04
N GLU A 38 18.58 -16.53 12.63
CA GLU A 38 19.88 -16.83 12.01
C GLU A 38 19.91 -18.33 11.68
N ASP A 39 20.36 -18.64 10.46
CA ASP A 39 20.38 -19.98 9.85
C ASP A 39 21.21 -20.99 10.64
N TRP A 40 20.59 -22.12 10.99
CA TRP A 40 21.29 -23.33 11.44
C TRP A 40 20.97 -24.48 10.48
N ASN A 41 21.91 -24.74 9.57
CA ASN A 41 21.89 -25.89 8.67
C ASN A 41 22.31 -27.17 9.40
N THR A 42 21.35 -27.97 9.84
CA THR A 42 21.56 -29.39 10.14
C THR A 42 20.44 -30.24 9.53
N LYS A 43 20.81 -31.08 8.57
CA LYS A 43 19.90 -32.05 7.93
C LYS A 43 19.59 -33.19 8.90
N ILE A 44 18.38 -33.22 9.43
CA ILE A 44 17.80 -34.42 10.07
C ILE A 44 16.84 -35.04 9.06
N GLN A 45 17.14 -36.24 8.56
CA GLN A 45 16.20 -37.03 7.75
C GLN A 45 15.26 -37.78 8.69
N ALA A 46 14.11 -37.18 9.01
CA ALA A 46 13.01 -37.89 9.64
C ALA A 46 12.11 -38.51 8.56
N LYS A 47 11.78 -39.80 8.70
CA LYS A 47 11.03 -40.56 7.68
C LYS A 47 9.54 -40.20 7.63
N HIS A 48 8.96 -39.67 8.71
CA HIS A 48 7.57 -39.17 8.75
C HIS A 48 7.43 -37.98 9.71
N TRP A 49 6.62 -36.99 9.33
CA TRP A 49 6.19 -35.89 10.18
C TRP A 49 4.67 -35.95 10.33
N TYR A 50 4.16 -35.78 11.56
CA TYR A 50 2.75 -35.50 11.82
C TYR A 50 2.66 -34.13 12.47
N THR A 51 1.96 -33.20 11.81
CA THR A 51 1.66 -31.88 12.38
C THR A 51 0.26 -31.92 12.95
N LEU A 52 0.14 -31.87 14.27
CA LEU A 52 -1.13 -31.57 14.94
C LEU A 52 -1.18 -30.06 15.19
N CYS A 53 -1.99 -29.35 14.40
CA CYS A 53 -2.31 -27.96 14.66
C CYS A 53 -3.33 -27.89 15.80
N ASN A 54 -2.97 -27.27 16.92
CA ASN A 54 -3.94 -26.92 17.97
C ASN A 54 -4.16 -25.40 17.97
N TYR A 55 -5.43 -25.01 17.99
CA TYR A 55 -5.85 -23.64 18.24
C TYR A 55 -5.89 -23.43 19.77
N TRP A 56 -5.27 -22.36 20.26
CA TRP A 56 -5.20 -22.07 21.70
C TRP A 56 -6.33 -21.11 22.09
N ASP A 57 -7.35 -21.60 22.81
CA ASP A 57 -8.51 -20.78 23.22
C ASP A 57 -8.41 -20.23 24.67
N GLY A 58 -7.27 -20.42 25.32
CA GLY A 58 -7.02 -19.91 26.68
C GLY A 58 -7.53 -20.79 27.81
N THR A 59 -8.09 -21.98 27.54
CA THR A 59 -8.33 -22.99 28.58
C THR A 59 -7.27 -24.09 28.55
N SER A 60 -6.78 -24.51 29.73
CA SER A 60 -5.65 -25.43 29.83
C SER A 60 -6.05 -26.86 29.50
N THR A 61 -5.83 -27.29 28.26
CA THR A 61 -5.92 -28.71 27.88
C THR A 61 -4.71 -29.46 28.43
N LYS A 62 -4.92 -30.48 29.27
CA LYS A 62 -3.86 -31.39 29.72
C LYS A 62 -3.83 -32.60 28.80
N MET A 63 -2.74 -32.78 28.07
CA MET A 63 -2.42 -34.06 27.44
C MET A 63 -1.50 -34.86 28.37
N SER A 64 -1.85 -36.12 28.62
CA SER A 64 -0.95 -37.07 29.26
C SER A 64 -0.82 -38.31 28.38
N LEU A 65 0.41 -38.80 28.26
CA LEU A 65 0.75 -40.01 27.54
C LEU A 65 0.99 -41.12 28.57
N PHE A 66 0.22 -42.20 28.50
CA PHE A 66 0.46 -43.40 29.29
C PHE A 66 0.37 -44.61 28.36
N ASN A 67 1.43 -45.42 28.27
CA ASN A 67 1.50 -46.63 27.45
C ASN A 67 1.01 -46.48 25.99
N GLY A 68 1.52 -45.48 25.26
CA GLY A 68 1.27 -45.33 23.82
C GLY A 68 -0.17 -44.98 23.43
N THR A 69 -1.04 -44.67 24.39
CA THR A 69 -2.40 -44.18 24.14
C THR A 69 -2.50 -42.71 24.54
N VAL A 70 -2.98 -41.85 23.63
CA VAL A 70 -3.23 -40.44 23.92
C VAL A 70 -4.68 -40.28 24.36
N ASN A 71 -4.89 -39.97 25.63
CA ASN A 71 -6.20 -39.58 26.14
C ASN A 71 -6.35 -38.07 26.02
N VAL A 72 -7.31 -37.61 25.21
CA VAL A 72 -7.71 -36.19 25.14
C VAL A 72 -9.11 -36.07 25.71
N GLU A 73 -9.24 -35.43 26.87
CA GLU A 73 -10.54 -35.13 27.47
C GLU A 73 -11.02 -33.75 26.97
N ASN A 74 -12.26 -33.71 26.46
CA ASN A 74 -12.99 -32.53 25.98
C ASN A 74 -12.37 -31.79 24.76
N ILE A 75 -12.60 -32.32 23.55
CA ILE A 75 -12.51 -31.52 22.31
C ILE A 75 -13.95 -31.14 21.92
N THR A 76 -14.32 -29.87 22.04
CA THR A 76 -15.67 -29.42 21.69
C THR A 76 -15.82 -28.92 20.25
N ARG A 77 -14.76 -28.45 19.57
CA ARG A 77 -14.76 -28.21 18.11
C ARG A 77 -13.37 -27.81 17.63
N LEU A 78 -12.91 -28.37 16.52
CA LEU A 78 -11.68 -27.91 15.84
C LEU A 78 -12.11 -27.19 14.55
N ASP A 79 -12.27 -25.87 14.59
CA ASP A 79 -12.49 -25.06 13.38
C ASP A 79 -11.13 -24.49 12.93
N CYS A 80 -10.63 -24.94 11.78
CA CYS A 80 -9.46 -24.35 11.11
C CYS A 80 -9.92 -23.54 9.88
N PRO A 81 -10.13 -22.21 10.00
CA PRO A 81 -10.76 -21.42 8.93
C PRO A 81 -9.90 -21.21 7.67
N HIS A 82 -8.62 -21.62 7.66
CA HIS A 82 -7.70 -21.40 6.53
C HIS A 82 -7.34 -22.65 5.73
N LEU A 83 -7.97 -23.79 6.01
CA LEU A 83 -7.77 -25.03 5.27
C LEU A 83 -9.08 -25.45 4.61
N ASN A 84 -9.21 -25.20 3.31
CA ASN A 84 -10.31 -25.73 2.51
C ASN A 84 -10.06 -27.23 2.25
N LEU A 85 -10.31 -28.05 3.26
CA LEU A 85 -10.22 -29.51 3.21
C LEU A 85 -11.60 -30.11 2.92
N ASN A 86 -12.05 -29.99 1.68
CA ASN A 86 -13.11 -30.82 1.12
C ASN A 86 -12.48 -31.65 -0.01
N PRO A 87 -12.26 -32.98 0.15
CA PRO A 87 -13.25 -33.96 0.60
C PRO A 87 -12.65 -35.14 1.41
N PHE A 88 -12.24 -34.93 2.67
CA PHE A 88 -11.63 -36.03 3.48
C PHE A 88 -12.18 -36.20 4.89
N LEU A 89 -13.37 -35.68 5.16
CA LEU A 89 -14.07 -35.89 6.43
C LEU A 89 -15.27 -36.83 6.22
N ASP A 90 -14.99 -38.12 5.98
CA ASP A 90 -16.05 -39.14 5.94
C ASP A 90 -15.71 -40.43 6.71
N PHE A 91 -14.69 -40.41 7.57
CA PHE A 91 -14.29 -41.58 8.36
C PHE A 91 -14.01 -41.27 9.83
N PHE A 92 -14.94 -40.62 10.52
CA PHE A 92 -14.96 -40.63 11.98
C PHE A 92 -16.39 -40.84 12.50
N SER A 93 -16.71 -42.10 12.81
CA SER A 93 -17.87 -42.43 13.66
C SER A 93 -17.40 -42.42 15.11
N VAL A 94 -17.85 -41.42 15.88
CA VAL A 94 -17.62 -41.37 17.33
C VAL A 94 -18.72 -42.20 18.00
N GLY A 95 -18.36 -43.39 18.47
CA GLY A 95 -19.24 -44.20 19.33
C GLY A 95 -19.38 -43.54 20.70
N THR A 96 -20.61 -43.28 21.14
CA THR A 96 -20.87 -42.30 22.21
C THR A 96 -20.61 -42.75 23.65
N ASN A 97 -20.14 -43.98 23.95
CA ASN A 97 -20.26 -44.49 25.33
C ASN A 97 -19.02 -45.11 26.00
N THR A 98 -17.80 -44.89 25.51
CA THR A 98 -16.58 -45.18 26.28
C THR A 98 -15.43 -44.28 25.82
N ASN A 99 -14.68 -43.67 26.75
CA ASN A 99 -13.48 -42.85 26.52
C ASN A 99 -12.28 -43.68 25.99
N THR A 100 -12.51 -44.50 24.97
CA THR A 100 -11.46 -45.28 24.30
C THR A 100 -11.67 -45.13 22.81
N LEU A 101 -10.79 -44.37 22.16
CA LEU A 101 -10.72 -44.34 20.70
C LEU A 101 -10.03 -45.64 20.25
N VAL A 102 -10.81 -46.64 19.89
CA VAL A 102 -10.27 -47.89 19.35
C VAL A 102 -10.05 -47.69 17.84
N LEU A 103 -8.78 -47.65 17.42
CA LEU A 103 -8.37 -47.67 16.01
C LEU A 103 -8.46 -49.11 15.48
N ASP A 104 -9.67 -49.65 15.37
CA ASP A 104 -9.88 -50.96 14.75
C ASP A 104 -9.92 -50.81 13.23
N ASN A 105 -8.96 -51.46 12.57
CA ASN A 105 -8.63 -51.43 11.13
C ASN A 105 -7.61 -50.38 10.70
N TYR A 106 -6.35 -50.61 11.06
CA TYR A 106 -5.23 -50.24 10.21
C TYR A 106 -5.29 -51.08 8.92
N ARG A 107 -6.06 -50.63 7.91
CA ARG A 107 -5.74 -51.01 6.54
C ARG A 107 -4.47 -50.23 6.20
N GLU A 108 -3.39 -50.94 5.88
CA GLU A 108 -2.26 -50.33 5.19
C GLU A 108 -2.81 -49.66 3.92
N PHE A 109 -2.97 -48.35 3.96
CA PHE A 109 -3.14 -47.57 2.75
C PHE A 109 -1.83 -47.66 2.01
N ASN A 110 -1.77 -48.60 1.07
CA ASN A 110 -0.66 -48.73 0.15
C ASN A 110 -0.68 -47.49 -0.76
N TYR A 111 0.04 -46.45 -0.35
CA TYR A 111 0.18 -45.18 -1.06
C TYR A 111 1.07 -45.32 -2.30
N THR A 112 0.98 -46.43 -3.05
CA THR A 112 1.78 -46.65 -4.26
C THR A 112 1.32 -45.82 -5.46
N SER A 113 0.26 -45.02 -5.32
CA SER A 113 -0.17 -44.11 -6.39
C SER A 113 -0.94 -42.88 -5.90
N ILE A 114 -0.46 -42.18 -4.87
CA ILE A 114 -0.76 -40.73 -4.84
C ILE A 114 0.07 -40.16 -5.97
N GLY A 115 -0.52 -40.05 -7.17
CA GLY A 115 0.10 -39.31 -8.26
C GLY A 115 0.50 -37.96 -7.67
N GLU A 116 1.77 -37.61 -7.79
CA GLU A 116 2.32 -36.34 -7.32
C GLU A 116 1.34 -35.27 -7.78
N ARG A 117 0.49 -34.75 -6.87
CA ARG A 117 -0.24 -33.52 -7.15
C ARG A 117 0.87 -32.51 -7.28
N GLY A 118 1.25 -32.24 -8.53
CA GLY A 118 2.31 -31.31 -8.86
C GLY A 118 2.05 -30.05 -8.07
N VAL A 119 2.84 -29.86 -7.02
CA VAL A 119 2.79 -28.64 -6.24
C VAL A 119 3.25 -27.60 -7.24
N SER A 120 2.32 -26.78 -7.73
CA SER A 120 2.66 -25.72 -8.65
C SER A 120 3.80 -24.95 -8.00
N ALA A 121 4.94 -24.89 -8.68
CA ALA A 121 6.09 -24.14 -8.20
C ALA A 121 5.57 -22.72 -7.87
N HIS A 122 5.88 -22.23 -6.67
CA HIS A 122 5.47 -20.88 -6.28
C HIS A 122 6.14 -19.86 -7.21
N ASP A 123 5.35 -18.89 -7.67
CA ASP A 123 5.82 -17.84 -8.55
C ASP A 123 6.40 -16.67 -7.73
N TYR A 124 7.73 -16.56 -7.77
CA TYR A 124 8.48 -15.50 -7.09
C TYR A 124 8.82 -14.32 -8.01
N THR A 125 8.35 -14.34 -9.26
CA THR A 125 8.54 -13.26 -10.21
C THR A 125 7.44 -12.21 -10.02
N PRO A 126 7.77 -10.92 -9.87
CA PRO A 126 6.75 -9.87 -9.81
C PRO A 126 6.01 -9.69 -11.15
N PRO A 127 4.77 -9.17 -11.14
CA PRO A 127 4.04 -8.88 -12.37
C PRO A 127 4.75 -7.88 -13.27
N VAL A 128 4.76 -8.17 -14.56
CA VAL A 128 5.27 -7.29 -15.63
C VAL A 128 4.09 -6.57 -16.28
N LEU A 129 4.21 -5.25 -16.40
CA LEU A 129 3.16 -4.38 -16.92
C LEU A 129 3.39 -4.08 -18.41
N SER A 130 2.31 -3.95 -19.17
CA SER A 130 2.33 -3.58 -20.60
C SER A 130 1.13 -2.71 -20.99
N ASP A 131 1.20 -2.12 -22.18
CA ASP A 131 0.08 -1.43 -22.83
C ASP A 131 -0.50 -0.24 -22.04
N TYR A 132 0.38 0.58 -21.45
CA TYR A 132 -0.03 1.78 -20.73
C TYR A 132 -0.83 2.74 -21.61
N ASN A 133 -1.98 3.17 -21.10
CA ASN A 133 -2.82 4.22 -21.68
C ASN A 133 -3.34 5.12 -20.58
N CYS A 134 -2.95 6.40 -20.58
CA CYS A 134 -3.55 7.41 -19.71
C CYS A 134 -4.93 7.79 -20.26
N THR A 135 -5.98 7.14 -19.80
CA THR A 135 -7.34 7.30 -20.32
C THR A 135 -7.96 8.67 -20.03
N SER A 136 -7.47 9.41 -19.04
CA SER A 136 -7.93 10.78 -18.75
C SER A 136 -7.09 11.89 -19.39
N CYS A 137 -5.95 11.57 -19.99
CA CYS A 137 -5.02 12.54 -20.59
C CYS A 137 -5.56 13.22 -21.86
N ASP A 138 -6.14 12.44 -22.79
CA ASP A 138 -6.81 12.97 -24.00
C ASP A 138 -8.20 12.30 -24.21
N PRO A 139 -9.22 12.70 -23.44
CA PRO A 139 -10.54 12.09 -23.56
C PRO A 139 -11.16 12.31 -24.94
N PRO A 140 -11.80 11.29 -25.55
CA PRO A 140 -12.16 10.00 -24.93
C PRO A 140 -11.13 8.87 -25.15
N ASN A 141 -10.08 9.10 -25.94
CA ASN A 141 -9.21 8.01 -26.43
C ASN A 141 -8.05 7.68 -25.48
N GLY A 142 -7.66 8.64 -24.63
CA GLY A 142 -6.47 8.57 -23.80
C GLY A 142 -5.19 8.85 -24.57
N ASP A 143 -4.07 8.80 -23.84
CA ASP A 143 -2.72 8.97 -24.38
C ASP A 143 -1.88 7.72 -24.08
N ASN A 144 -1.26 7.15 -25.12
CA ASN A 144 -0.43 5.94 -25.03
C ASN A 144 1.06 6.21 -25.29
N GLN A 145 1.49 7.46 -25.33
CA GLN A 145 2.89 7.83 -25.53
C GLN A 145 3.42 8.67 -24.37
N SER A 146 4.62 8.36 -23.92
CA SER A 146 5.33 9.18 -22.93
C SER A 146 6.09 10.31 -23.66
N PRO A 147 6.12 11.55 -23.13
CA PRO A 147 5.40 12.00 -21.93
C PRO A 147 3.89 12.09 -22.17
N TYR A 148 3.09 11.67 -21.18
CA TYR A 148 1.63 11.69 -21.27
C TYR A 148 1.11 13.11 -21.05
N GLU A 149 0.41 13.69 -22.03
CA GLU A 149 -0.08 15.08 -21.95
C GLU A 149 -1.46 15.16 -21.30
N THR A 150 -1.62 15.93 -20.23
CA THR A 150 -2.91 16.03 -19.51
C THR A 150 -3.17 17.39 -18.87
N TYR A 151 -4.44 17.69 -18.62
CA TYR A 151 -4.88 18.81 -17.79
C TYR A 151 -5.38 18.36 -16.40
N ASP A 152 -5.53 17.04 -16.24
CA ASP A 152 -5.98 16.35 -15.04
C ASP A 152 -4.78 16.09 -14.12
N THR A 153 -4.86 16.58 -12.88
CA THR A 153 -3.81 16.40 -11.86
C THR A 153 -3.95 15.08 -11.10
N THR A 154 -5.00 14.31 -11.40
CA THR A 154 -5.27 12.98 -10.85
C THR A 154 -5.51 11.97 -11.99
N PRO A 155 -4.54 11.77 -12.90
CA PRO A 155 -4.77 11.01 -14.12
C PRO A 155 -5.19 9.56 -13.86
N THR A 156 -6.00 9.02 -14.76
CA THR A 156 -6.40 7.61 -14.80
C THR A 156 -5.60 6.86 -15.86
N PHE A 157 -5.00 5.75 -15.47
CA PHE A 157 -4.27 4.84 -16.35
C PHE A 157 -4.98 3.50 -16.53
N SER A 158 -4.87 2.94 -17.73
CA SER A 158 -5.22 1.57 -18.06
C SER A 158 -3.98 0.81 -18.55
N PHE A 159 -3.81 -0.44 -18.15
CA PHE A 159 -2.69 -1.30 -18.54
C PHE A 159 -3.01 -2.79 -18.33
N ASN A 160 -2.13 -3.66 -18.82
CA ASN A 160 -2.22 -5.11 -18.65
C ASN A 160 -1.06 -5.65 -17.81
N THR A 161 -1.23 -6.88 -17.32
CA THR A 161 -0.22 -7.63 -16.58
C THR A 161 -0.05 -9.03 -17.18
N ASN A 162 1.15 -9.60 -17.13
CA ASN A 162 1.40 -10.94 -17.66
C ASN A 162 0.88 -12.09 -16.77
N GLU A 163 0.40 -11.79 -15.56
CA GLU A 163 -0.14 -12.73 -14.57
C GLU A 163 -1.20 -12.03 -13.70
N ASN A 164 -1.89 -12.78 -12.82
CA ASN A 164 -2.88 -12.22 -11.91
C ASN A 164 -2.21 -11.27 -10.91
N ALA A 165 -2.58 -10.00 -10.96
CA ALA A 165 -1.92 -8.95 -10.18
C ALA A 165 -2.89 -8.14 -9.31
N TYR A 166 -2.36 -7.59 -8.22
CA TYR A 166 -2.98 -6.56 -7.40
C TYR A 166 -2.13 -5.31 -7.51
N CYS A 167 -2.69 -4.17 -7.88
CA CYS A 167 -1.92 -3.01 -8.30
C CYS A 167 -2.29 -1.75 -7.51
N ARG A 168 -1.35 -0.82 -7.44
CA ARG A 168 -1.47 0.48 -6.77
C ARG A 168 -0.83 1.58 -7.60
N ILE A 169 -1.35 2.80 -7.50
CA ILE A 169 -0.85 3.98 -8.21
C ILE A 169 -0.52 5.13 -7.24
N GLY A 170 0.55 5.87 -7.49
CA GLY A 170 0.93 7.02 -6.66
C GLY A 170 1.95 7.95 -7.31
N ASP A 171 2.24 9.08 -6.65
CA ASP A 171 3.21 10.11 -7.08
C ASP A 171 4.67 9.80 -6.70
N LYS A 172 4.90 8.67 -6.00
CA LYS A 172 6.22 8.28 -5.49
C LYS A 172 6.61 6.90 -5.96
N ASN A 173 7.92 6.75 -6.21
CA ASN A 173 8.53 5.48 -6.54
C ASN A 173 8.61 4.56 -5.31
N LEU A 174 7.54 3.85 -5.01
CA LEU A 174 7.39 2.92 -3.90
C LEU A 174 6.97 1.54 -4.42
N ASN A 175 7.25 0.47 -3.69
CA ASN A 175 6.67 -0.84 -3.98
C ASN A 175 5.19 -0.93 -3.53
N TRP A 176 4.52 -2.04 -3.86
CA TRP A 176 3.09 -2.23 -3.59
C TRP A 176 2.80 -2.21 -2.08
N SER A 177 3.62 -2.88 -1.27
CA SER A 177 3.41 -2.98 0.19
C SER A 177 3.65 -1.67 0.93
N SER A 178 4.48 -0.77 0.39
CA SER A 178 4.74 0.55 0.96
C SER A 178 3.70 1.58 0.55
N MET A 179 3.08 1.41 -0.62
CA MET A 179 1.86 2.15 -0.96
C MET A 179 0.74 1.68 -0.03
N ASN A 180 -0.06 2.59 0.51
CA ASN A 180 -1.20 2.20 1.34
C ASN A 180 -2.36 1.66 0.46
N SER A 181 -3.40 1.11 1.09
CA SER A 181 -4.58 0.61 0.36
C SER A 181 -5.52 1.70 -0.20
N SER A 182 -5.29 3.00 0.08
CA SER A 182 -6.07 4.05 -0.57
C SER A 182 -5.65 4.29 -2.02
N ARG A 183 -4.59 3.60 -2.46
CA ARG A 183 -4.03 3.66 -3.82
C ARG A 183 -4.35 2.43 -4.66
N ASP A 184 -5.19 1.51 -4.14
CA ASP A 184 -5.60 0.31 -4.87
C ASP A 184 -6.27 0.70 -6.20
N CYS A 185 -6.00 -0.04 -7.27
CA CYS A 185 -6.61 0.23 -8.56
C CYS A 185 -8.13 0.05 -8.54
N ASP A 186 -8.83 0.86 -9.34
CA ASP A 186 -10.29 0.89 -9.41
C ASP A 186 -10.87 -0.44 -9.92
N THR A 187 -10.16 -1.10 -10.85
CA THR A 187 -10.56 -2.37 -11.46
C THR A 187 -9.34 -3.23 -11.81
N GLY A 188 -9.56 -4.54 -12.00
CA GLY A 188 -8.53 -5.49 -12.47
C GLY A 188 -7.84 -6.29 -11.35
N GLU A 189 -8.10 -5.99 -10.08
CA GLU A 189 -7.49 -6.68 -8.94
C GLU A 189 -7.69 -8.21 -9.01
N GLY A 190 -6.58 -8.95 -8.98
CA GLY A 190 -6.53 -10.41 -9.06
C GLY A 190 -6.68 -10.99 -10.47
N THR A 191 -6.63 -10.18 -11.54
CA THR A 191 -6.70 -10.65 -12.94
C THR A 191 -5.42 -10.32 -13.71
N THR A 192 -5.25 -10.92 -14.90
CA THR A 192 -4.17 -10.59 -15.84
C THR A 192 -4.45 -9.31 -16.64
N GLY A 193 -5.61 -8.67 -16.47
CA GLY A 193 -5.94 -7.39 -17.11
C GLY A 193 -7.44 -7.23 -17.39
N PRO A 194 -7.84 -6.11 -18.01
CA PRO A 194 -7.18 -4.81 -17.90
C PRO A 194 -7.29 -4.27 -16.47
N HIS A 195 -6.27 -3.54 -16.02
CA HIS A 195 -6.29 -2.77 -14.77
C HIS A 195 -6.62 -1.33 -15.09
N ILE A 196 -7.42 -0.68 -14.25
CA ILE A 196 -7.70 0.76 -14.34
C ILE A 196 -7.37 1.36 -12.98
N CYS A 197 -6.49 2.35 -12.94
CA CYS A 197 -6.03 2.98 -11.72
C CYS A 197 -6.06 4.50 -11.86
N THR A 198 -6.82 5.15 -10.99
CA THR A 198 -6.87 6.62 -10.89
C THR A 198 -5.97 7.09 -9.75
N LEU A 199 -5.15 8.11 -10.01
CA LEU A 199 -4.28 8.68 -8.99
C LEU A 199 -5.13 9.29 -7.85
N ASP A 200 -4.87 8.88 -6.61
CA ASP A 200 -5.61 9.35 -5.45
C ASP A 200 -5.37 10.87 -5.23
N PRO A 201 -6.38 11.65 -4.80
CA PRO A 201 -6.21 13.09 -4.55
C PRO A 201 -5.12 13.45 -3.52
N SER A 202 -4.74 12.52 -2.63
CA SER A 202 -3.61 12.75 -1.71
C SER A 202 -2.23 12.71 -2.40
N ASP A 203 -2.17 12.20 -3.62
CA ASP A 203 -1.01 12.14 -4.50
C ASP A 203 -1.21 13.04 -5.74
N GLU A 204 -2.08 14.05 -5.66
CA GLU A 204 -2.31 15.00 -6.75
C GLU A 204 -0.99 15.53 -7.33
N LEU A 205 -0.86 15.51 -8.66
CA LEU A 205 0.33 16.01 -9.35
C LEU A 205 0.49 17.53 -9.15
N LYS A 206 1.73 17.97 -9.02
CA LYS A 206 2.05 19.39 -8.83
C LYS A 206 1.91 20.13 -10.16
N LEU A 207 1.45 21.38 -10.11
CA LEU A 207 1.35 22.24 -11.28
C LEU A 207 2.73 22.72 -11.76
N THR A 208 3.51 21.80 -12.29
CA THR A 208 4.80 22.02 -12.94
C THR A 208 4.78 21.43 -14.35
N PRO A 209 5.68 21.83 -15.26
CA PRO A 209 5.67 21.32 -16.64
C PRO A 209 5.84 19.79 -16.74
N THR A 210 6.50 19.16 -15.76
CA THR A 210 6.79 17.73 -15.75
C THR A 210 6.63 17.16 -14.35
N ASP A 211 5.84 16.10 -14.22
CA ASP A 211 5.70 15.31 -12.99
C ASP A 211 5.70 13.81 -13.32
N TYR A 212 5.59 12.93 -12.32
CA TYR A 212 5.70 11.49 -12.50
C TYR A 212 4.64 10.70 -11.75
N VAL A 213 4.13 9.66 -12.40
CA VAL A 213 3.26 8.66 -11.80
C VAL A 213 3.97 7.31 -11.76
N TYR A 214 3.69 6.52 -10.72
CA TYR A 214 4.27 5.22 -10.48
C TYR A 214 3.18 4.20 -10.20
N ILE A 215 3.26 3.04 -10.86
CA ILE A 215 2.35 1.91 -10.66
C ILE A 215 3.14 0.73 -10.12
N SER A 216 2.64 0.14 -9.04
CA SER A 216 3.27 -0.95 -8.31
C SER A 216 2.31 -2.11 -8.24
N CYS A 217 2.76 -3.31 -8.58
CA CYS A 217 1.92 -4.50 -8.58
C CYS A 217 2.58 -5.64 -7.80
N ARG A 218 1.76 -6.49 -7.20
CA ARG A 218 2.14 -7.77 -6.62
C ARG A 218 1.28 -8.90 -7.19
N ASN A 219 1.79 -10.13 -7.22
CA ASN A 219 0.98 -11.29 -7.58
C ASN A 219 0.26 -11.89 -6.36
N GLY A 220 -0.54 -12.95 -6.58
CA GLY A 220 -1.28 -13.65 -5.53
C GLY A 220 -0.41 -14.39 -4.50
N TYR A 221 0.89 -14.55 -4.76
CA TYR A 221 1.88 -15.13 -3.86
C TYR A 221 2.73 -14.08 -3.13
N TYR A 222 2.32 -12.80 -3.19
CA TYR A 222 3.00 -11.66 -2.56
C TYR A 222 4.38 -11.32 -3.16
N SER A 223 4.64 -11.75 -4.39
CA SER A 223 5.84 -11.35 -5.13
C SER A 223 5.63 -9.96 -5.72
N GLU A 224 6.49 -9.01 -5.34
CA GLU A 224 6.44 -7.60 -5.75
C GLU A 224 7.85 -7.08 -6.07
N ASN A 225 7.92 -5.98 -6.84
CA ASN A 225 9.18 -5.30 -7.07
C ASN A 225 9.66 -4.55 -5.81
N THR A 226 10.96 -4.28 -5.69
CA THR A 226 11.51 -3.45 -4.59
C THR A 226 11.12 -1.98 -4.72
N THR A 227 10.71 -1.56 -5.91
CA THR A 227 10.27 -0.22 -6.31
C THR A 227 8.98 -0.34 -7.14
N SER A 228 8.54 0.73 -7.81
CA SER A 228 7.40 0.62 -8.72
C SER A 228 7.65 -0.40 -9.84
N SER A 229 6.58 -1.06 -10.27
CA SER A 229 6.62 -2.04 -11.36
C SER A 229 6.64 -1.36 -12.73
N SER A 230 6.10 -0.15 -12.85
CA SER A 230 6.11 0.61 -14.11
C SER A 230 7.41 1.36 -14.39
N GLY A 231 8.23 1.62 -13.36
CA GLY A 231 9.17 2.74 -13.41
C GLY A 231 8.44 4.10 -13.42
N PRO A 232 9.13 5.21 -13.74
CA PRO A 232 8.51 6.52 -13.85
C PRO A 232 7.67 6.65 -15.14
N LEU A 233 6.39 6.98 -15.00
CA LEU A 233 5.53 7.41 -16.10
C LEU A 233 5.55 8.94 -16.13
N GLU A 234 6.26 9.52 -17.10
CA GLU A 234 6.43 10.97 -17.21
C GLU A 234 5.14 11.64 -17.69
N ILE A 235 4.66 12.61 -16.92
CA ILE A 235 3.44 13.38 -17.20
C ILE A 235 3.82 14.81 -17.57
N SER A 236 3.30 15.27 -18.71
CA SER A 236 3.37 16.66 -19.14
C SER A 236 2.04 17.34 -18.81
N ILE A 237 2.04 18.22 -17.81
CA ILE A 237 0.82 18.94 -17.41
C ILE A 237 0.64 20.15 -18.32
N GLY A 238 -0.34 20.07 -19.21
CA GLY A 238 -0.75 21.17 -20.05
C GLY A 238 -1.41 22.30 -19.24
N GLN A 239 -1.35 23.52 -19.78
CA GLN A 239 -2.07 24.68 -19.24
C GLN A 239 -1.83 24.93 -17.73
N VAL A 240 -0.59 24.73 -17.26
CA VAL A 240 -0.21 24.93 -15.85
C VAL A 240 -0.72 26.27 -15.29
N GLN A 241 -0.52 27.37 -16.02
CA GLN A 241 -0.94 28.70 -15.58
C GLN A 241 -2.47 28.83 -15.45
N TYR A 242 -3.22 28.25 -16.38
CA TYR A 242 -4.68 28.26 -16.33
C TYR A 242 -5.20 27.44 -15.14
N ASN A 243 -4.64 26.25 -14.92
CA ASN A 243 -4.97 25.39 -13.78
C ASN A 243 -4.67 26.07 -12.43
N ALA A 244 -3.52 26.76 -12.33
CA ALA A 244 -3.18 27.53 -11.14
C ALA A 244 -4.15 28.71 -10.94
N SER A 245 -4.49 29.41 -12.03
CA SER A 245 -5.45 30.52 -12.02
C SER A 245 -6.84 30.10 -11.53
N ILE A 246 -7.33 28.92 -11.94
CA ILE A 246 -8.58 28.32 -11.43
C ILE A 246 -8.46 28.03 -9.94
N ALA A 247 -7.39 27.37 -9.50
CA ALA A 247 -7.21 27.01 -8.09
C ALA A 247 -7.12 28.25 -7.19
N ILE A 248 -6.52 29.34 -7.68
CA ILE A 248 -6.53 30.64 -6.98
C ILE A 248 -7.95 31.19 -6.88
N GLU A 249 -8.70 31.20 -7.97
CA GLU A 249 -10.08 31.69 -7.99
C GLU A 249 -11.01 30.88 -7.08
N GLU A 250 -10.83 29.56 -7.04
CA GLU A 250 -11.53 28.66 -6.13
C GLU A 250 -11.24 29.02 -4.67
N GLY A 251 -9.97 29.19 -4.30
CA GLY A 251 -9.60 29.59 -2.93
C GLY A 251 -10.18 30.96 -2.53
N ILE A 252 -10.22 31.90 -3.46
CA ILE A 252 -10.89 33.20 -3.26
C ILE A 252 -12.39 32.98 -3.02
N THR A 253 -13.05 32.22 -3.89
CA THR A 253 -14.51 32.01 -3.87
C THR A 253 -14.96 31.26 -2.62
N ILE A 254 -14.21 30.25 -2.17
CA ILE A 254 -14.48 29.54 -0.91
C ILE A 254 -14.43 30.49 0.28
N SER A 255 -13.47 31.41 0.28
CA SER A 255 -13.24 32.30 1.42
C SER A 255 -14.17 33.51 1.43
N ILE A 256 -14.40 34.12 0.26
CA ILE A 256 -15.19 35.35 0.08
C ILE A 256 -16.02 35.26 -1.20
N PRO A 257 -17.15 34.53 -1.19
CA PRO A 257 -17.96 34.27 -2.41
C PRO A 257 -18.47 35.51 -3.16
N SER A 258 -18.50 36.68 -2.51
CA SER A 258 -18.97 37.95 -3.07
C SER A 258 -17.84 38.93 -3.42
N ALA A 259 -16.58 38.48 -3.40
CA ALA A 259 -15.45 39.30 -3.83
C ALA A 259 -15.51 39.59 -5.34
N THR A 260 -15.05 40.77 -5.74
CA THR A 260 -14.78 41.03 -7.16
C THR A 260 -13.38 40.52 -7.49
N ILE A 261 -13.28 39.66 -8.50
CA ILE A 261 -12.03 39.02 -8.91
C ILE A 261 -11.61 39.56 -10.27
N TYR A 262 -10.38 40.03 -10.37
CA TYR A 262 -9.77 40.51 -11.62
C TYR A 262 -8.62 39.60 -11.99
N SER A 263 -8.48 39.29 -13.28
CA SER A 263 -7.31 38.60 -13.83
C SER A 263 -6.26 39.59 -14.33
N ASP A 264 -5.00 39.16 -14.34
CA ASP A 264 -3.87 39.81 -15.03
C ASP A 264 -3.71 41.31 -14.68
N GLN A 265 -3.95 41.67 -13.41
CA GLN A 265 -3.91 43.06 -13.01
C GLN A 265 -2.49 43.54 -12.83
N GLN A 266 -2.21 44.69 -13.46
CA GLN A 266 -0.98 45.44 -13.26
C GLN A 266 -1.04 46.24 -11.97
N VAL A 267 -0.07 46.05 -11.09
CA VAL A 267 0.06 46.81 -9.85
C VAL A 267 1.42 47.46 -9.80
N TYR A 268 1.41 48.78 -9.64
CA TYR A 268 2.61 49.57 -9.41
C TYR A 268 2.84 49.70 -7.92
N VAL A 269 3.99 49.22 -7.45
CA VAL A 269 4.40 49.42 -6.07
C VAL A 269 5.54 50.40 -6.01
N ARG A 270 5.34 51.46 -5.23
CA ARG A 270 6.30 52.53 -5.03
C ARG A 270 6.86 52.43 -3.62
N THR A 271 8.16 52.21 -3.54
CA THR A 271 8.90 52.22 -2.27
C THR A 271 9.02 53.63 -1.70
N VAL A 272 9.37 53.74 -0.42
CA VAL A 272 9.66 55.02 0.24
C VAL A 272 10.82 55.78 -0.42
N SER A 273 11.75 55.06 -1.05
CA SER A 273 12.86 55.64 -1.84
C SER A 273 12.45 56.07 -3.24
N ASN A 274 11.14 56.10 -3.55
CA ASN A 274 10.58 56.45 -4.85
C ASN A 274 10.90 55.46 -5.99
N ASN A 275 11.51 54.32 -5.72
CA ASN A 275 11.65 53.26 -6.72
C ASN A 275 10.28 52.63 -6.99
N GLN A 276 9.97 52.43 -8.26
CA GLN A 276 8.74 51.79 -8.70
C GLN A 276 9.05 50.41 -9.25
N SER A 277 8.26 49.43 -8.83
CA SER A 277 8.22 48.11 -9.45
C SER A 277 6.83 47.92 -10.06
N LEU A 278 6.79 47.37 -11.28
CA LEU A 278 5.56 46.95 -11.93
C LEU A 278 5.48 45.43 -11.79
N ALA A 279 4.38 44.95 -11.23
CA ALA A 279 4.05 43.54 -11.17
C ALA A 279 2.74 43.28 -11.92
N VAL A 280 2.63 42.10 -12.53
CA VAL A 280 1.37 41.57 -13.06
C VAL A 280 1.00 40.39 -12.17
N PHE A 281 -0.21 40.40 -11.65
CA PHE A 281 -0.72 39.33 -10.78
C PHE A 281 -1.77 38.51 -11.53
N ASP A 282 -1.72 37.19 -11.38
CA ASP A 282 -2.69 36.26 -11.98
C ASP A 282 -4.12 36.58 -11.57
N LYS A 283 -4.31 36.85 -10.27
CA LYS A 283 -5.61 37.22 -9.70
C LYS A 283 -5.45 38.32 -8.67
N VAL A 284 -6.40 39.23 -8.67
CA VAL A 284 -6.58 40.24 -7.62
C VAL A 284 -8.02 40.22 -7.13
N ALA A 285 -8.22 40.00 -5.84
CA ALA A 285 -9.53 39.95 -5.20
C ALA A 285 -9.80 41.22 -4.38
N LEU A 286 -11.01 41.77 -4.49
CA LEU A 286 -11.46 42.95 -3.78
C LEU A 286 -12.71 42.62 -2.95
N TYR A 287 -12.66 42.93 -1.65
CA TYR A 287 -13.81 42.83 -0.76
C TYR A 287 -13.81 44.00 0.25
N GLY A 288 -14.78 44.91 0.10
CA GLY A 288 -14.81 46.15 0.87
C GLY A 288 -13.55 47.00 0.64
N THR A 289 -12.84 47.32 1.71
CA THR A 289 -11.57 48.07 1.67
C THR A 289 -10.34 47.16 1.49
N GLN A 290 -10.51 45.84 1.60
CA GLN A 290 -9.40 44.90 1.50
C GLN A 290 -9.12 44.45 0.06
N ARG A 291 -7.85 44.14 -0.19
CA ARG A 291 -7.33 43.63 -1.45
C ARG A 291 -6.34 42.51 -1.21
N TRP A 292 -6.39 41.50 -2.07
CA TRP A 292 -5.42 40.41 -2.13
C TRP A 292 -4.93 40.26 -3.56
N ALA A 293 -3.62 40.13 -3.72
CA ALA A 293 -2.99 39.82 -4.99
C ALA A 293 -2.32 38.45 -4.92
N PHE A 294 -2.53 37.64 -5.94
CA PHE A 294 -2.03 36.27 -6.00
C PHE A 294 -1.22 36.08 -7.27
N ASN A 295 -0.08 35.41 -7.13
CA ASN A 295 0.78 35.02 -8.24
C ASN A 295 1.19 33.56 -8.08
N TYR A 296 1.14 32.81 -9.17
CA TYR A 296 1.70 31.47 -9.27
C TYR A 296 2.84 31.49 -10.29
N VAL A 297 4.02 31.11 -9.85
CA VAL A 297 5.22 31.01 -10.69
C VAL A 297 5.28 29.58 -11.22
N SER A 298 4.87 29.39 -12.49
CA SER A 298 4.76 28.06 -13.10
C SER A 298 5.97 27.67 -13.93
N LEU A 299 6.73 28.65 -14.45
CA LEU A 299 7.84 28.39 -15.36
C LEU A 299 9.21 28.70 -14.75
N PRO A 300 10.27 27.93 -15.11
CA PRO A 300 11.63 28.18 -14.61
C PRO A 300 12.20 29.56 -14.98
N ASN A 301 11.66 30.20 -16.00
CA ASN A 301 12.09 31.52 -16.50
C ASN A 301 11.18 32.67 -16.04
N GLU A 302 10.10 32.38 -15.31
CA GLU A 302 9.32 33.43 -14.67
C GLU A 302 10.09 33.97 -13.47
N SER A 303 10.28 35.29 -13.44
CA SER A 303 10.87 35.93 -12.28
C SER A 303 9.82 36.01 -11.17
N SER A 304 10.13 35.43 -10.02
CA SER A 304 9.45 35.77 -8.76
C SER A 304 9.39 37.29 -8.63
N ILE A 305 8.23 37.79 -8.24
CA ILE A 305 7.99 39.21 -7.97
C ILE A 305 8.81 39.64 -6.73
N GLY A 306 9.36 38.69 -5.95
CA GLY A 306 10.31 38.88 -4.86
C GLY A 306 9.63 39.01 -3.50
N THR A 307 10.39 39.42 -2.46
CA THR A 307 9.88 39.66 -1.10
C THR A 307 9.00 40.91 -1.04
N PHE A 308 7.78 40.81 -1.57
CA PHE A 308 6.71 41.72 -1.19
C PHE A 308 6.23 41.36 0.20
N TYR A 309 6.53 42.21 1.17
CA TYR A 309 5.89 42.15 2.48
C TYR A 309 4.52 42.81 2.39
N ASN A 310 3.56 42.38 3.22
CA ASN A 310 2.24 42.98 3.33
C ASN A 310 2.38 44.51 3.45
N LEU A 311 2.05 45.22 2.37
CA LEU A 311 2.35 46.65 2.23
C LEU A 311 1.55 47.50 3.22
N SER A 312 0.35 47.04 3.56
CA SER A 312 -0.55 47.68 4.52
C SER A 312 -1.60 46.67 5.02
N PRO A 313 -2.35 46.98 6.10
CA PRO A 313 -3.44 46.12 6.58
C PRO A 313 -4.60 45.93 5.58
N VAL A 314 -4.58 46.62 4.43
CA VAL A 314 -5.62 46.55 3.40
C VAL A 314 -5.14 45.91 2.10
N PHE A 315 -3.86 45.57 1.96
CA PHE A 315 -3.30 44.95 0.76
C PHE A 315 -2.34 43.82 1.14
N TYR A 316 -2.74 42.59 0.82
CA TYR A 316 -1.99 41.37 1.08
C TYR A 316 -1.56 40.73 -0.24
N PHE A 317 -0.44 40.01 -0.20
CA PHE A 317 0.13 39.36 -1.38
C PHE A 317 0.54 37.93 -1.04
N LEU A 318 0.34 37.02 -2.00
CA LEU A 318 0.80 35.64 -1.94
C LEU A 318 1.41 35.22 -3.28
N GLU A 319 2.67 34.81 -3.23
CA GLU A 319 3.34 34.10 -4.33
C GLU A 319 3.43 32.61 -4.00
N MET A 320 3.18 31.77 -5.00
CA MET A 320 3.18 30.31 -4.89
C MET A 320 4.00 29.70 -6.02
N ILE A 321 4.60 28.54 -5.76
CA ILE A 321 5.40 27.78 -6.73
C ILE A 321 5.37 26.30 -6.36
N ASN A 322 5.34 25.41 -7.36
CA ASN A 322 5.50 23.96 -7.17
C ASN A 322 4.48 23.36 -6.16
N LEU A 323 3.23 23.78 -6.30
CA LEU A 323 2.08 23.31 -5.49
C LEU A 323 1.06 22.59 -6.37
N THR A 324 0.27 21.70 -5.77
CA THR A 324 -0.92 21.10 -6.40
C THR A 324 -2.10 22.09 -6.44
N LYS A 325 -3.18 21.80 -7.19
CA LYS A 325 -4.38 22.67 -7.20
C LYS A 325 -4.97 22.78 -5.79
N THR A 326 -5.08 21.66 -5.09
CA THR A 326 -5.60 21.61 -3.72
C THR A 326 -4.77 22.49 -2.77
N GLU A 327 -3.44 22.44 -2.88
CA GLU A 327 -2.55 23.23 -2.05
C GLU A 327 -2.66 24.74 -2.34
N ILE A 328 -2.77 25.13 -3.61
CA ILE A 328 -2.96 26.53 -4.02
C ILE A 328 -4.25 27.08 -3.41
N SER A 329 -5.39 26.39 -3.65
CA SER A 329 -6.70 26.81 -3.14
C SER A 329 -6.70 26.93 -1.61
N ARG A 330 -6.06 25.98 -0.91
CA ARG A 330 -5.90 26.00 0.55
C ARG A 330 -5.06 27.19 1.03
N GLN A 331 -3.94 27.49 0.39
CA GLN A 331 -3.07 28.61 0.78
C GLN A 331 -3.75 29.96 0.55
N VAL A 332 -4.39 30.13 -0.60
CA VAL A 332 -5.19 31.32 -0.93
C VAL A 332 -6.29 31.52 0.12
N SER A 333 -7.03 30.45 0.41
CA SER A 333 -8.10 30.51 1.40
C SER A 333 -7.59 30.85 2.80
N SER A 334 -6.47 30.26 3.20
CA SER A 334 -5.86 30.52 4.50
C SER A 334 -5.43 31.96 4.65
N LEU A 335 -4.79 32.55 3.63
CA LEU A 335 -4.41 33.96 3.67
C LEU A 335 -5.64 34.86 3.85
N ILE A 336 -6.66 34.70 2.99
CA ILE A 336 -7.86 35.55 3.03
C ILE A 336 -8.55 35.44 4.39
N ASN A 337 -8.76 34.22 4.91
CA ASN A 337 -9.46 34.02 6.17
C ASN A 337 -8.71 34.60 7.38
N ASN A 338 -7.38 34.63 7.34
CA ASN A 338 -6.56 35.19 8.41
C ASN A 338 -6.47 36.72 8.39
N THR A 339 -6.69 37.35 7.23
CA THR A 339 -6.49 38.80 7.07
C THR A 339 -7.78 39.58 6.84
N ARG A 340 -8.87 38.91 6.48
CA ARG A 340 -10.19 39.55 6.38
C ARG A 340 -10.63 40.05 7.76
N THR A 341 -11.11 41.28 7.80
CA THR A 341 -11.57 41.98 9.01
C THR A 341 -13.01 42.39 8.86
#